data_AF-A0A3D0WD46-F1
#
_entry.id   AF-A0A3D0WD46-F1
#
_cell.length_a   1.000
_cell.length_b   1.000
_cell.length_c   1.000
_cell.angle_alpha   90.00
_cell.angle_beta   90.00
_cell.angle_gamma   90.00
#
_symmetry.space_group_name_H-M   'P 1'
#
loop_
_entity.id
_entity.type
_entity.pdbx_description
1 polymer ?
#
loop_
_entity_poly.entity_id
_entity_poly.type
_entity_poly.pdbx_seq_one_letter_code
_entity_poly.pdbx_strand_id
1 'polypeptide(L)'
;AYIERYSQLLAEHAPMLRLVMQRASFDPAVSAPGKATAAQSAQTAVEAMLHYRAEMVAADPEAKALAAFHIIFATMARHLSLGSTAEGADQAAFGLLRVELAEMVLAYLTTSR
;
A
#
# COMPACT_ATOMS: atom_id res chain seq x y z
N ALA A 1 3.99 -11.53 -6.19
CA ALA A 1 5.37 -10.98 -6.13
C ALA A 1 5.42 -9.53 -5.63
N TYR A 2 4.59 -8.61 -6.15
CA TYR A 2 4.59 -7.19 -5.75
C TYR A 2 4.24 -6.95 -4.27
N ILE A 3 3.06 -7.41 -3.80
CA ILE A 3 2.61 -7.18 -2.42
C ILE A 3 3.60 -7.76 -1.41
N GLU A 4 4.12 -8.96 -1.66
CA GLU A 4 5.16 -9.58 -0.82
C GLU A 4 6.39 -8.68 -0.69
N ARG A 5 6.99 -8.25 -1.82
CA ARG A 5 8.20 -7.39 -1.78
C ARG A 5 7.93 -6.03 -1.17
N TYR A 6 6.78 -5.44 -1.49
CA TYR A 6 6.39 -4.14 -0.93
C TYR A 6 6.18 -4.24 0.59
N SER A 7 5.60 -5.34 1.06
CA SER A 7 5.41 -5.61 2.48
C SER A 7 6.73 -5.75 3.23
N GLN A 8 7.71 -6.43 2.63
CA GLN A 8 9.04 -6.63 3.20
C GLN A 8 9.80 -5.30 3.28
N LEU A 9 9.75 -4.49 2.21
CA LEU A 9 10.35 -3.16 2.18
C LEU A 9 9.78 -2.25 3.27
N LEU A 10 8.46 -2.22 3.43
CA LEU A 10 7.82 -1.45 4.49
C LEU A 10 8.18 -1.97 5.88
N ALA A 11 8.24 -3.29 6.06
CA ALA A 11 8.59 -3.90 7.34
C ALA A 11 10.04 -3.59 7.75
N GLU A 12 10.98 -3.68 6.81
CA GLU A 12 12.39 -3.34 7.01
C GLU A 12 12.57 -1.90 7.52
N HIS A 13 11.81 -0.96 6.96
CA HIS A 13 11.89 0.45 7.31
C HIS A 13 10.85 0.92 8.33
N ALA A 14 10.02 0.01 8.87
CA ALA A 14 8.88 0.36 9.72
C ALA A 14 9.25 1.23 10.94
N PRO A 15 10.35 0.97 11.69
CA PRO A 15 10.72 1.82 12.83
C PRO A 15 10.96 3.29 12.43
N MET A 16 11.66 3.51 11.32
CA MET A 16 11.95 4.87 10.83
C MET A 16 10.69 5.52 10.26
N LEU A 17 9.91 4.78 9.47
CA LEU A 17 8.66 5.26 8.90
C LEU A 17 7.67 5.69 9.99
N ARG A 18 7.56 4.95 11.10
CA ARG A 18 6.72 5.33 12.25
C ARG A 18 7.12 6.68 12.83
N LEU A 19 8.41 6.89 13.09
CA LEU A 19 8.91 8.15 13.65
C LEU A 19 8.68 9.33 12.70
N VAL A 20 8.94 9.12 11.41
CA VAL A 20 8.72 10.15 10.38
C VAL A 20 7.23 10.49 10.26
N MET A 21 6.34 9.50 10.24
CA MET A 21 4.89 9.72 10.15
C MET A 21 4.31 10.35 11.42
N GLN A 22 4.81 10.00 12.60
CA GLN A 22 4.46 10.68 13.85
C GLN A 22 4.86 12.15 13.81
N ARG A 23 6.10 12.45 13.39
CA ARG A 23 6.57 13.84 13.23
C ARG A 23 5.77 14.61 12.18
N ALA A 24 5.44 13.97 11.06
CA ALA A 24 4.64 14.57 9.99
C ALA A 24 3.23 14.99 10.43
N SER A 25 2.71 14.47 11.56
CA SER A 25 1.39 14.87 12.06
C SER A 25 1.33 16.31 12.58
N PHE A 26 2.47 16.92 12.91
CA PHE A 26 2.54 18.29 13.43
C PHE A 26 3.68 19.15 12.84
N ASP A 27 4.58 18.57 12.05
CA ASP A 27 5.68 19.30 11.40
C ASP A 27 5.47 19.40 9.87
N PRO A 28 5.10 20.59 9.34
CA PRO A 28 4.91 20.81 7.92
C PRO A 28 6.16 20.53 7.08
N ALA A 29 7.36 20.78 7.62
CA ALA A 29 8.62 20.55 6.90
C ALA A 29 8.88 19.05 6.66
N VAL A 30 8.26 18.18 7.47
CA VAL A 30 8.30 16.72 7.29
C VAL A 30 7.09 16.24 6.47
N SER A 31 5.89 16.79 6.71
CA SER A 31 4.67 16.33 6.05
C SER A 31 4.63 16.64 4.55
N ALA A 32 5.14 17.80 4.12
CA ALA A 32 5.12 18.21 2.72
C ALA A 32 5.98 17.31 1.80
N PRO A 33 7.27 17.07 2.09
CA PRO A 33 8.06 16.13 1.28
C PRO A 33 7.53 14.70 1.40
N GLY A 34 7.05 14.28 2.58
CA GLY A 34 6.45 12.96 2.75
C GLY A 34 5.24 12.71 1.85
N LYS A 35 4.33 13.69 1.73
CA LYS A 35 3.18 13.62 0.82
C LYS A 35 3.60 13.54 -0.65
N ALA A 36 4.61 14.31 -1.06
CA ALA A 36 5.11 14.29 -2.43
C ALA A 36 5.72 12.92 -2.79
N THR A 37 6.56 12.35 -1.91
CA THR A 37 7.15 11.02 -2.11
C THR A 37 6.10 9.92 -2.08
N ALA A 38 5.10 10.01 -1.19
CA ALA A 38 3.99 9.07 -1.16
C ALA A 38 3.16 9.11 -2.46
N ALA A 39 2.87 10.31 -2.98
CA ALA A 39 2.16 10.48 -4.24
C ALA A 39 2.93 9.91 -5.43
N GLN A 40 4.25 10.13 -5.51
CA GLN A 40 5.09 9.54 -6.55
C GLN A 40 5.12 8.01 -6.46
N SER A 41 5.24 7.47 -5.25
CA SER A 41 5.22 6.01 -5.04
C SER A 41 3.89 5.39 -5.46
N ALA A 42 2.77 6.06 -5.15
CA ALA A 42 1.44 5.66 -5.58
C ALA A 42 1.34 5.65 -7.11
N GLN A 43 1.82 6.73 -7.75
CA GLN A 43 1.80 6.84 -9.21
C GLN A 43 2.60 5.73 -9.88
N THR A 44 3.83 5.46 -9.42
CA THR A 44 4.66 4.36 -9.96
C THR A 44 3.98 2.99 -9.82
N ALA A 45 3.34 2.74 -8.67
CA ALA A 45 2.61 1.49 -8.45
C ALA A 45 1.38 1.37 -9.37
N VAL A 46 0.63 2.46 -9.55
CA VAL A 46 -0.53 2.53 -10.44
C VAL A 46 -0.11 2.31 -11.88
N GLU A 47 0.95 2.98 -12.35
CA GLU A 47 1.50 2.79 -13.70
C GLU A 47 1.91 1.34 -13.96
N ALA A 48 2.53 0.68 -12.96
CA ALA A 48 2.89 -0.73 -13.04
C ALA A 48 1.65 -1.65 -13.16
N MET A 49 0.56 -1.34 -12.46
CA MET A 49 -0.70 -2.08 -12.62
C MET A 49 -1.34 -1.83 -14.00
N LEU A 50 -1.34 -0.57 -14.45
CA LEU A 50 -1.89 -0.16 -15.73
C LEU A 50 -1.12 -0.70 -16.94
N HIS A 51 0.11 -1.18 -16.75
CA HIS A 51 0.80 -1.98 -17.77
C HIS A 51 -0.05 -3.16 -18.27
N TYR A 52 -0.87 -3.73 -17.39
CA TYR A 52 -1.79 -4.84 -17.67
C TYR A 52 -3.22 -4.39 -17.98
N ARG A 53 -3.44 -3.14 -18.42
CA ARG A 53 -4.79 -2.57 -18.62
C ARG A 53 -5.71 -3.42 -19.51
N ALA A 54 -5.16 -4.17 -20.46
CA ALA A 54 -5.95 -5.02 -21.37
C ALA A 54 -6.61 -6.20 -20.64
N GLU A 55 -6.05 -6.61 -19.50
CA GLU A 55 -6.58 -7.67 -18.64
C GLU A 55 -7.51 -7.13 -17.55
N MET A 56 -7.54 -5.79 -17.37
CA MET A 56 -8.40 -5.12 -16.41
C MET A 56 -9.79 -4.90 -17.01
N VAL A 57 -10.79 -5.57 -16.45
CA VAL A 57 -12.18 -5.38 -16.89
C VAL A 57 -12.80 -4.26 -16.06
N ALA A 58 -12.72 -3.02 -16.56
CA ALA A 58 -13.18 -1.82 -15.87
C ALA A 58 -13.53 -0.67 -16.83
N ALA A 59 -14.56 0.11 -16.50
CA ALA A 59 -14.86 1.36 -17.20
C ALA A 59 -13.80 2.45 -16.96
N ASP A 60 -13.17 2.42 -15.79
CA ASP A 60 -12.08 3.31 -15.37
C ASP A 60 -10.95 2.48 -14.73
N PRO A 61 -10.01 1.94 -15.53
CA PRO A 61 -8.87 1.16 -15.03
C PRO A 61 -7.97 1.94 -14.07
N GLU A 62 -7.82 3.25 -14.29
CA GLU A 62 -6.99 4.15 -13.49
C GLU A 62 -7.52 4.28 -12.07
N ALA A 63 -8.82 4.56 -11.90
CA ALA A 63 -9.46 4.62 -10.58
C ALA A 63 -9.37 3.28 -9.85
N LYS A 64 -9.48 2.17 -10.59
CA LYS A 64 -9.39 0.80 -10.04
C LYS A 64 -7.98 0.47 -9.57
N ALA A 65 -6.96 0.80 -10.35
CA ALA A 65 -5.55 0.64 -9.96
C ALA A 65 -5.20 1.51 -8.75
N LEU A 66 -5.68 2.76 -8.72
CA LEU A 66 -5.46 3.66 -7.58
C LEU A 66 -6.11 3.14 -6.30
N ALA A 67 -7.35 2.64 -6.39
CA ALA A 67 -8.04 2.03 -5.27
C ALA A 67 -7.28 0.79 -4.75
N ALA A 68 -6.82 -0.07 -5.65
CA ALA A 68 -6.03 -1.25 -5.31
C ALA A 68 -4.75 -0.87 -4.55
N PHE A 69 -4.00 0.12 -5.03
CA PHE A 69 -2.81 0.62 -4.33
C PHE A 69 -3.14 1.12 -2.91
N HIS A 70 -4.18 1.94 -2.75
CA HIS A 70 -4.56 2.46 -1.44
C HIS A 70 -4.97 1.35 -0.46
N ILE A 71 -5.71 0.34 -0.92
CA ILE A 71 -6.11 -0.81 -0.10
C ILE A 71 -4.86 -1.58 0.36
N ILE A 72 -3.91 -1.83 -0.53
CA ILE A 72 -2.64 -2.49 -0.20
C ILE A 72 -1.89 -1.69 0.86
N PHE A 73 -1.65 -0.40 0.60
CA PHE A 73 -0.90 0.47 1.49
C PHE A 73 -1.57 0.59 2.86
N ALA A 74 -2.89 0.81 2.92
CA ALA A 74 -3.61 0.96 4.18
C ALA A 74 -3.56 -0.32 5.04
N THR A 75 -3.68 -1.49 4.40
CA THR A 75 -3.59 -2.80 5.08
C THR A 75 -2.20 -2.99 5.67
N MET A 76 -1.16 -2.70 4.89
CA MET A 76 0.23 -2.78 5.31
C MET A 76 0.57 -1.79 6.42
N ALA A 77 0.17 -0.53 6.25
CA ALA A 77 0.40 0.54 7.21
C ALA A 77 -0.22 0.22 8.56
N ARG A 78 -1.44 -0.36 8.58
CA ARG A 78 -2.09 -0.81 9.81
C ARG A 78 -1.31 -1.94 10.49
N HIS A 79 -0.94 -2.98 9.75
CA HIS A 79 -0.19 -4.11 10.32
C HIS A 79 1.16 -3.67 10.91
N LEU A 80 1.84 -2.76 10.21
CA LEU A 80 3.10 -2.20 10.64
C LEU A 80 2.94 -1.02 11.61
N SER A 81 1.71 -0.66 12.00
CA SER A 81 1.41 0.47 12.88
C SER A 81 2.07 1.78 12.45
N LEU A 82 2.13 1.99 11.14
CA LEU A 82 2.62 3.22 10.55
C LEU A 82 1.62 4.34 10.85
N GLY A 83 2.00 5.29 11.71
CA GLY A 83 1.13 6.39 12.14
C GLY A 83 0.22 6.07 13.34
N SER A 84 0.39 4.93 14.00
CA SER A 84 -0.32 4.58 15.25
C SER A 84 0.60 3.91 16.27
N THR A 85 0.10 3.68 17.49
CA THR A 85 0.75 2.81 18.46
C THR A 85 0.80 1.37 17.95
N ALA A 86 1.88 0.65 18.25
CA ALA A 86 2.05 -0.74 17.84
C ALA A 86 1.07 -1.66 18.59
N GLU A 87 0.12 -2.25 17.87
CA GLU A 87 -0.64 -3.39 18.37
C GLU A 87 0.13 -4.67 18.05
N GLY A 88 0.22 -5.60 19.00
CA GLY A 88 0.97 -6.85 18.84
C GLY A 88 0.44 -7.63 17.64
N ALA A 89 1.16 -7.60 16.54
CA ALA A 89 0.70 -8.18 15.29
C ALA A 89 1.18 -9.63 15.18
N ASP A 90 0.24 -10.57 15.07
CA ASP A 90 0.55 -11.98 14.81
C ASP A 90 1.17 -12.12 13.41
N GLN A 91 2.43 -12.56 13.37
CA GLN A 91 3.19 -12.73 12.13
C GLN A 91 2.62 -13.84 11.23
N ALA A 92 2.03 -14.89 11.82
CA ALA A 92 1.44 -15.98 11.06
C ALA A 92 0.14 -15.53 10.37
N ALA A 93 -0.73 -14.83 11.12
CA ALA A 93 -1.93 -14.21 10.56
C ALA A 93 -1.59 -13.21 9.45
N PHE A 94 -0.47 -12.50 9.58
CA PHE A 94 -0.02 -11.56 8.56
C PHE A 94 0.49 -12.23 7.28
N GLY A 95 1.22 -13.35 7.42
CA GLY A 95 1.62 -14.15 6.26
C GLY A 95 0.43 -14.56 5.41
N LEU A 96 -0.64 -15.05 6.04
CA LEU A 96 -1.89 -15.39 5.37
C LEU A 96 -2.56 -14.16 4.75
N LEU A 97 -2.65 -13.05 5.50
CA LEU A 97 -3.27 -11.81 5.03
C LEU A 97 -2.62 -11.28 3.74
N ARG A 98 -1.29 -11.40 3.58
CA ARG A 98 -0.61 -10.96 2.35
C ARG A 98 -1.01 -11.77 1.12
N VAL A 99 -1.20 -13.08 1.29
CA VAL A 99 -1.63 -13.98 0.22
C VAL A 99 -3.06 -13.64 -0.19
N GLU A 100 -3.98 -13.59 0.78
CA GLU A 100 -5.38 -13.25 0.54
C GLU A 100 -5.53 -11.86 -0.09
N LEU A 101 -4.76 -10.88 0.38
CA LEU A 101 -4.77 -9.53 -0.19
C LEU A 101 -4.31 -9.52 -1.65
N ALA A 102 -3.35 -10.36 -2.03
CA ALA A 102 -2.92 -10.47 -3.42
C ALA A 102 -4.00 -11.08 -4.32
N GLU A 103 -4.67 -12.12 -3.85
CA GLU A 103 -5.78 -12.73 -4.57
C GLU A 103 -6.97 -11.76 -4.69
N MET A 104 -7.34 -11.08 -3.60
CA MET A 104 -8.41 -10.10 -3.59
C MET A 104 -8.12 -8.94 -4.56
N VAL A 105 -6.90 -8.40 -4.57
CA VAL A 105 -6.53 -7.32 -5.50
C VAL A 105 -6.55 -7.80 -6.94
N LEU A 106 -6.03 -9.00 -7.23
CA LEU A 106 -6.05 -9.56 -8.57
C LEU A 106 -7.49 -9.78 -9.07
N ALA A 107 -8.33 -10.38 -8.23
CA ALA A 107 -9.74 -10.58 -8.53
C ALA A 107 -10.47 -9.24 -8.71
N TYR A 108 -10.20 -8.27 -7.83
CA TYR A 108 -10.74 -6.93 -7.96
C TYR A 108 -10.38 -6.32 -9.31
N LEU A 109 -9.11 -6.31 -9.71
CA LEU A 109 -8.65 -5.70 -10.97
C LEU A 109 -9.25 -6.38 -12.21
N THR A 110 -9.42 -7.70 -12.19
CA THR A 110 -9.88 -8.50 -13.36
C THR A 110 -11.40 -8.66 -13.43
N THR A 111 -12.14 -8.50 -12.33
CA THR A 111 -13.60 -8.67 -12.35
C THR A 111 -14.31 -7.45 -12.94
N SER A 112 -15.25 -7.68 -13.87
CA SER A 112 -16.15 -6.64 -14.39
C SER A 112 -17.11 -6.16 -13.29
N ARG A 113 -17.17 -4.84 -13.06
CA ARG A 113 -18.29 -4.22 -12.34
C ARG A 113 -19.25 -3.60 -13.33
#